data_AF-A0A929G8F2-F1
#
_entry.id   AF-A0A929G8F2-F1
#
_cell.length_a   1.000
_cell.length_b   1.000
_cell.length_c   1.000
_cell.angle_alpha   90.00
_cell.angle_beta   90.00
_cell.angle_gamma   90.00
#
_symmetry.space_group_name_H-M   'P 1'
#
loop_
_entity.id
_entity.type
_entity.pdbx_description
1 polymer ?
#
loop_
_entity_poly.entity_id
_entity_poly.type
_entity_poly.pdbx_seq_one_letter_code
_entity_poly.pdbx_strand_id
1 'polypeptide(L)'
;MTTLTLDRLRWVVYALLIASAIPAGLVVSQLIKARRAPYYVMRRDALRRATRWMLAMLVLQALAVALLVVPPRLASILSTPTPAPTATPTCTPRPTSTPRPTRTPTVTPTRRPTATPPLIPTHTPAVPPPDVALTPLPSAVPAREDALITFITLAADLDASDQPVDMGTEFPPGDHRVYLFVSYESMANGVAWTLAIYREGEFLDETTQLWEWGEQGQTYFYYKPPEGYEPGAYEMHVFIETRLQGVAQFVITEEVSE
;
A
#
# COMPACT_ATOMS: atom_id res chain seq x y z
N MET A 1 -9.59 4.89 49.49
CA MET A 1 -8.47 4.86 48.51
C MET A 1 -9.00 5.40 47.18
N THR A 2 -9.07 6.73 47.02
CA THR A 2 -10.15 7.31 46.18
C THR A 2 -9.80 8.56 45.36
N THR A 3 -8.60 9.13 45.50
CA THR A 3 -8.18 10.34 44.75
C THR A 3 -7.08 10.05 43.72
N LEU A 4 -6.00 9.39 44.15
CA LEU A 4 -4.81 9.07 43.34
C LEU A 4 -5.09 8.22 42.08
N THR A 5 -6.16 7.43 42.06
CA THR A 5 -6.59 6.65 40.89
C THR A 5 -7.36 7.48 39.88
N LEU A 6 -8.22 8.39 40.35
CA LEU A 6 -9.06 9.24 39.51
C LEU A 6 -8.22 10.29 38.76
N ASP A 7 -7.17 10.81 39.41
CA ASP A 7 -6.27 11.79 38.80
C ASP A 7 -5.36 11.15 37.73
N ARG A 8 -4.82 9.96 38.00
CA ARG A 8 -4.10 9.16 36.99
C ARG A 8 -4.97 8.82 35.77
N LEU A 9 -6.26 8.49 35.99
CA LEU A 9 -7.19 8.24 34.90
C LEU A 9 -7.40 9.47 34.00
N ARG A 10 -7.48 10.68 34.59
CA ARG A 10 -7.55 11.94 33.83
C ARG A 10 -6.32 12.16 32.97
N TRP A 11 -5.11 11.97 33.52
CA TRP A 11 -3.87 12.07 32.75
C TRP A 11 -3.80 11.09 31.57
N VAL A 12 -4.29 9.86 31.73
CA VAL A 12 -4.41 8.89 30.63
C VAL A 12 -5.40 9.35 29.56
N VAL A 13 -6.55 9.92 29.95
CA VAL A 13 -7.53 10.48 29.00
C VAL A 13 -6.96 11.69 28.23
N TYR A 14 -6.22 12.58 28.90
CA TYR A 14 -5.55 13.70 28.23
C TYR A 14 -4.45 13.23 27.26
N ALA A 15 -3.66 12.23 27.64
CA ALA A 15 -2.67 11.63 26.75
C ALA A 15 -3.30 11.01 25.49
N LEU A 16 -4.45 10.33 25.63
CA LEU A 16 -5.23 9.79 24.50
C LEU A 16 -5.82 10.89 23.58
N LEU A 17 -6.29 12.01 24.16
CA LEU A 17 -6.76 13.17 23.39
C LEU A 17 -5.64 13.87 22.62
N ILE A 18 -4.45 13.99 23.21
CA ILE A 18 -3.27 14.54 22.54
C ILE A 18 -2.80 13.59 21.44
N ALA A 19 -2.84 12.28 21.68
CA ALA A 19 -2.50 11.26 20.68
C ALA A 19 -3.46 11.26 19.47
N SER A 20 -4.76 11.52 19.66
CA SER A 20 -5.72 11.57 18.54
C SER A 20 -5.62 12.84 17.67
N ALA A 21 -4.94 13.89 18.13
CA ALA A 21 -4.64 15.07 17.32
C ALA A 21 -3.69 14.75 16.14
N ILE A 22 -2.80 13.75 16.29
CA ILE A 22 -1.83 13.35 15.27
C ILE A 22 -2.52 12.80 14.00
N PRO A 23 -3.39 11.76 14.07
CA PRO A 23 -4.15 11.30 12.89
C PRO A 23 -5.15 12.35 12.39
N ALA A 24 -5.71 13.20 13.26
CA ALA A 24 -6.58 14.29 12.83
C ALA A 24 -5.84 15.28 11.91
N GLY A 25 -4.62 15.69 12.27
CA GLY A 25 -3.78 16.55 11.44
C GLY A 25 -3.42 15.91 10.09
N LEU A 26 -3.14 14.59 10.08
CA LEU A 26 -2.90 13.84 8.85
C LEU A 26 -4.14 13.80 7.94
N VAL A 27 -5.33 13.53 8.49
CA VAL A 27 -6.59 13.53 7.73
C VAL A 27 -6.89 14.92 7.15
N VAL A 28 -6.68 15.99 7.92
CA VAL A 28 -6.87 17.37 7.43
C VAL A 28 -5.87 17.71 6.32
N SER A 29 -4.60 17.33 6.46
CA SER A 29 -3.57 17.52 5.43
C SER A 29 -3.94 16.79 4.11
N GLN A 30 -4.37 15.54 4.20
CA GLN A 30 -4.85 14.76 3.06
C GLN A 30 -6.08 15.41 2.40
N LEU A 31 -7.04 15.91 3.19
CA LEU A 31 -8.22 16.60 2.66
C LEU A 31 -7.91 17.95 1.99
N ILE A 32 -6.89 18.68 2.45
CA ILE A 32 -6.43 19.91 1.82
C ILE A 32 -5.78 19.61 0.46
N LYS A 33 -4.94 18.56 0.38
CA LYS A 33 -4.40 18.08 -0.91
C LYS A 33 -5.52 17.63 -1.86
N ALA A 34 -6.46 16.80 -1.38
CA ALA A 34 -7.62 16.32 -2.13
C ALA A 34 -8.71 17.38 -2.44
N ARG A 35 -8.46 18.66 -2.11
CA ARG A 35 -9.24 19.84 -2.55
C ARG A 35 -8.51 20.72 -3.57
N ARG A 36 -7.23 20.45 -3.89
CA ARG A 36 -6.46 21.17 -4.92
C ARG A 36 -6.20 20.36 -6.20
N ALA A 37 -6.38 19.04 -6.16
CA ALA A 37 -6.29 18.17 -7.35
C ALA A 37 -7.52 18.36 -8.30
N PRO A 38 -7.34 18.59 -9.62
CA PRO A 38 -8.47 18.87 -10.52
C PRO A 38 -9.32 17.66 -10.92
N TYR A 39 -8.80 16.43 -10.88
CA TYR A 39 -9.44 15.25 -11.49
C TYR A 39 -9.93 14.19 -10.50
N TYR A 40 -11.01 13.50 -10.89
CA TYR A 40 -11.87 12.71 -10.01
C TYR A 40 -11.34 11.31 -9.66
N VAL A 41 -10.48 10.73 -10.52
CA VAL A 41 -10.06 9.31 -10.42
C VAL A 41 -9.06 9.10 -9.27
N MET A 42 -7.97 9.88 -9.25
CA MET A 42 -6.89 9.85 -8.23
C MET A 42 -7.41 10.02 -6.78
N ARG A 43 -8.61 10.59 -6.64
CA ARG A 43 -9.30 10.81 -5.37
C ARG A 43 -9.65 9.51 -4.65
N ARG A 44 -9.90 8.41 -5.36
CA ARG A 44 -10.34 7.13 -4.76
C ARG A 44 -9.25 6.44 -3.94
N ASP A 45 -8.00 6.46 -4.39
CA ASP A 45 -6.92 5.73 -3.71
C ASP A 45 -6.26 6.56 -2.59
N ALA A 46 -6.25 7.89 -2.74
CA ALA A 46 -6.06 8.80 -1.61
C ALA A 46 -7.12 8.56 -0.51
N LEU A 47 -8.40 8.40 -0.89
CA LEU A 47 -9.47 8.04 0.05
C LEU A 47 -9.28 6.65 0.67
N ARG A 48 -8.88 5.61 -0.08
CA ARG A 48 -8.62 4.27 0.50
C ARG A 48 -7.56 4.31 1.61
N ARG A 49 -6.45 5.01 1.37
CA ARG A 49 -5.40 5.21 2.40
C ARG A 49 -5.90 6.08 3.56
N ALA A 50 -6.65 7.15 3.30
CA ALA A 50 -7.24 7.99 4.35
C ALA A 50 -8.28 7.24 5.21
N THR A 51 -9.09 6.34 4.62
CA THR A 51 -10.11 5.56 5.34
C THR A 51 -9.47 4.59 6.33
N ARG A 52 -8.33 3.94 5.99
CA ARG A 52 -7.57 3.10 6.94
C ARG A 52 -7.18 3.90 8.19
N TRP A 53 -6.66 5.13 8.03
CA TRP A 53 -6.30 6.02 9.14
C TRP A 53 -7.51 6.62 9.88
N MET A 54 -8.59 6.92 9.17
CA MET A 54 -9.84 7.43 9.76
C MET A 54 -10.52 6.37 10.64
N LEU A 55 -10.51 5.10 10.22
CA LEU A 55 -10.96 3.97 11.03
C LEU A 55 -10.08 3.76 12.27
N ALA A 56 -8.75 3.87 12.13
CA ALA A 56 -7.84 3.81 13.28
C ALA A 56 -8.13 4.93 14.30
N MET A 57 -8.36 6.16 13.83
CA MET A 57 -8.78 7.28 14.68
C MET A 57 -10.14 7.02 15.35
N LEU A 58 -11.14 6.51 14.61
CA LEU A 58 -12.46 6.16 15.15
C LEU A 58 -12.36 5.09 16.25
N VAL A 59 -11.56 4.05 16.04
CA VAL A 59 -11.32 2.97 17.01
C VAL A 59 -10.62 3.51 18.26
N LEU A 60 -9.59 4.36 18.11
CA LEU A 60 -8.91 4.99 19.25
C LEU A 60 -9.85 5.89 20.05
N GLN A 61 -10.70 6.66 19.37
CA GLN A 61 -11.71 7.53 19.98
C GLN A 61 -12.80 6.73 20.71
N ALA A 62 -13.26 5.62 20.11
CA ALA A 62 -14.21 4.70 20.73
C ALA A 62 -13.62 4.00 21.96
N LEU A 63 -12.34 3.60 21.91
CA LEU A 63 -11.62 3.03 23.04
C LEU A 63 -11.51 4.03 24.20
N ALA A 64 -11.20 5.30 23.92
CA ALA A 64 -11.16 6.35 24.92
C ALA A 64 -12.53 6.60 25.58
N VAL A 65 -13.62 6.61 24.80
CA VAL A 65 -14.99 6.74 25.33
C VAL A 65 -15.39 5.50 26.13
N ALA A 66 -15.05 4.30 25.68
CA ALA A 66 -15.29 3.07 26.43
C ALA A 66 -14.54 3.05 27.78
N LEU A 67 -13.29 3.51 27.81
CA LEU A 67 -12.51 3.62 29.05
C LEU A 67 -13.06 4.70 30.00
N LEU A 68 -13.74 5.72 29.49
CA LEU A 68 -14.45 6.71 30.31
C LEU A 68 -15.77 6.15 30.91
N VAL A 69 -16.49 5.33 30.14
CA VAL A 69 -17.88 4.92 30.46
C VAL A 69 -17.96 3.57 31.17
N VAL A 70 -17.12 2.58 30.84
CA VAL A 70 -17.23 1.21 31.36
C VAL A 70 -16.80 1.06 32.83
N PRO A 71 -15.66 1.60 33.29
CA PRO A 71 -15.22 1.44 34.68
C PRO A 71 -16.24 1.85 35.77
N PRO A 72 -16.93 3.00 35.70
CA PRO A 72 -17.93 3.35 36.71
C PRO A 72 -19.18 2.44 36.66
N ARG A 73 -19.50 1.84 35.51
CA ARG A 73 -20.61 0.89 35.37
C ARG A 73 -20.29 -0.44 36.03
N LEU A 74 -19.09 -0.99 35.81
CA LEU A 74 -18.65 -2.22 36.48
C LEU A 74 -18.60 -2.06 38.01
N ALA A 75 -18.10 -0.92 38.50
CA ALA A 75 -18.10 -0.63 39.93
C ALA A 75 -19.51 -0.67 40.56
N SER A 76 -20.54 -0.19 39.84
CA SER A 76 -21.94 -0.24 40.32
C SER A 76 -22.57 -1.64 40.34
N ILE A 77 -22.03 -2.61 39.59
CA ILE A 77 -22.53 -3.99 39.54
C ILE A 77 -21.84 -4.89 40.58
N LEU A 78 -20.55 -4.64 40.85
CA LEU A 78 -19.73 -5.43 41.77
C LEU A 78 -19.85 -5.02 43.25
N SER A 79 -20.60 -3.95 43.57
CA SER A 79 -20.76 -3.42 44.94
C SER A 79 -21.81 -4.18 45.78
N THR A 80 -22.03 -5.45 45.53
CA THR A 80 -22.90 -6.32 46.34
C THR A 80 -22.23 -6.61 47.69
N PRO A 81 -22.87 -6.33 48.85
CA PRO A 81 -22.25 -6.56 50.15
C PRO A 81 -22.06 -8.06 50.41
N THR A 82 -20.82 -8.51 50.45
CA THR A 82 -20.45 -9.90 50.74
C THR A 82 -20.79 -10.26 52.21
N PRO A 83 -21.52 -11.36 52.48
CA PRO A 83 -21.76 -11.81 53.85
C PRO A 83 -20.45 -12.23 54.55
N ALA A 84 -20.40 -12.04 55.87
CA ALA A 84 -19.17 -12.18 56.66
C ALA A 84 -18.63 -13.63 56.72
N PRO A 85 -17.29 -13.83 56.82
CA PRO A 85 -16.68 -15.15 56.83
C PRO A 85 -16.75 -15.84 58.21
N THR A 86 -17.28 -17.07 58.22
CA THR A 86 -17.11 -18.04 59.33
C THR A 86 -15.79 -18.80 59.16
N ALA A 87 -15.08 -19.13 60.24
CA ALA A 87 -13.64 -19.47 60.19
C ALA A 87 -13.26 -20.90 60.63
N THR A 88 -12.28 -21.51 59.92
CA THR A 88 -11.48 -22.73 60.28
C THR A 88 -12.28 -24.05 60.47
N PRO A 89 -11.65 -25.27 60.57
CA PRO A 89 -10.24 -25.71 60.42
C PRO A 89 -10.05 -26.77 59.27
N THR A 90 -9.00 -27.62 59.13
CA THR A 90 -7.51 -27.48 59.11
C THR A 90 -6.86 -28.83 58.68
N CYS A 91 -5.73 -28.82 57.93
CA CYS A 91 -4.92 -29.99 57.44
C CYS A 91 -5.61 -30.92 56.39
N THR A 92 -4.94 -31.67 55.49
CA THR A 92 -3.65 -32.41 55.56
C THR A 92 -3.06 -32.67 54.13
N PRO A 93 -1.73 -32.75 53.93
CA PRO A 93 -1.13 -33.15 52.63
C PRO A 93 -0.71 -34.63 52.53
N ARG A 94 -0.91 -35.29 51.37
CA ARG A 94 -0.16 -36.48 50.90
C ARG A 94 -0.10 -36.54 49.34
N PRO A 95 0.82 -37.32 48.72
CA PRO A 95 1.16 -37.23 47.29
C PRO A 95 0.86 -38.51 46.47
N THR A 96 1.11 -38.49 45.13
CA THR A 96 1.93 -39.47 44.34
C THR A 96 1.44 -39.74 42.88
N SER A 97 2.42 -39.98 41.97
CA SER A 97 2.39 -40.67 40.65
C SER A 97 1.57 -40.16 39.44
N THR A 98 2.31 -39.60 38.46
CA THR A 98 2.45 -39.96 37.02
C THR A 98 1.69 -41.20 36.48
N PRO A 99 1.28 -41.25 35.17
CA PRO A 99 2.24 -41.50 34.07
C PRO A 99 2.00 -40.81 32.68
N ARG A 100 2.88 -41.16 31.72
CA ARG A 100 3.18 -40.63 30.36
C ARG A 100 2.36 -41.32 29.23
N PRO A 101 1.93 -40.62 28.13
CA PRO A 101 2.60 -40.68 26.81
C PRO A 101 2.65 -39.31 26.07
N THR A 102 3.75 -38.87 25.42
CA THR A 102 4.40 -39.36 24.16
C THR A 102 3.56 -39.23 22.88
N ARG A 103 3.93 -38.29 21.97
CA ARG A 103 4.10 -38.53 20.52
C ARG A 103 4.82 -37.36 19.81
N THR A 104 5.51 -37.70 18.72
CA THR A 104 6.24 -36.85 17.74
C THR A 104 6.00 -37.55 16.39
N PRO A 105 5.56 -36.87 15.31
CA PRO A 105 6.41 -36.08 14.40
C PRO A 105 5.74 -34.70 14.07
N THR A 106 6.15 -33.83 13.12
CA THR A 106 6.56 -34.03 11.72
C THR A 106 7.35 -32.83 11.17
N VAL A 107 8.22 -33.09 10.17
CA VAL A 107 9.04 -32.10 9.46
C VAL A 107 8.27 -31.52 8.26
N THR A 108 8.49 -30.25 7.92
CA THR A 108 8.11 -29.71 6.60
C THR A 108 9.18 -28.71 6.12
N PRO A 109 9.92 -29.00 5.03
CA PRO A 109 10.84 -28.05 4.42
C PRO A 109 10.07 -27.13 3.46
N THR A 110 9.94 -25.85 3.80
CA THR A 110 9.40 -24.85 2.88
C THR A 110 10.37 -24.65 1.71
N ARG A 111 9.93 -24.91 0.48
CA ARG A 111 10.72 -24.57 -0.71
C ARG A 111 10.83 -23.05 -0.83
N ARG A 112 12.06 -22.55 -0.95
CA ARG A 112 12.33 -21.16 -1.31
C ARG A 112 11.97 -20.95 -2.79
N PRO A 113 11.31 -19.85 -3.19
CA PRO A 113 11.07 -19.57 -4.60
C PRO A 113 12.38 -19.41 -5.37
N THR A 114 12.37 -19.84 -6.63
CA THR A 114 13.46 -19.59 -7.58
C THR A 114 13.57 -18.08 -7.85
N ALA A 115 14.78 -17.54 -7.89
CA ALA A 115 15.00 -16.19 -8.36
C ALA A 115 14.94 -16.17 -9.89
N THR A 116 13.93 -15.52 -10.46
CA THR A 116 13.91 -15.12 -11.88
C THR A 116 15.15 -14.25 -12.15
N PRO A 117 15.90 -14.47 -13.25
CA PRO A 117 17.03 -13.60 -13.58
C PRO A 117 16.54 -12.17 -13.87
N PRO A 118 17.34 -11.13 -13.56
CA PRO A 118 16.97 -9.75 -13.87
C PRO A 118 16.88 -9.56 -15.38
N LEU A 119 15.94 -8.72 -15.83
CA LEU A 119 15.84 -8.34 -17.24
C LEU A 119 17.14 -7.64 -17.67
N ILE A 120 17.79 -8.17 -18.70
CA ILE A 120 18.89 -7.51 -19.38
C ILE A 120 18.28 -6.51 -20.36
N PRO A 121 18.66 -5.21 -20.33
CA PRO A 121 18.16 -4.24 -21.31
C PRO A 121 18.68 -4.58 -22.70
N THR A 122 17.81 -5.14 -23.54
CA THR A 122 18.06 -5.27 -24.97
C THR A 122 18.15 -3.86 -25.58
N HIS A 123 19.16 -3.62 -26.41
CA HIS A 123 19.28 -2.37 -27.18
C HIS A 123 18.28 -2.36 -28.34
N THR A 124 16.99 -2.23 -28.04
CA THR A 124 15.94 -1.91 -29.02
C THR A 124 16.30 -0.60 -29.72
N PRO A 125 16.23 -0.51 -31.07
CA PRO A 125 16.51 0.73 -31.78
C PRO A 125 15.55 1.83 -31.30
N ALA A 126 16.07 3.04 -31.11
CA ALA A 126 15.33 4.13 -30.48
C ALA A 126 14.08 4.51 -31.28
N VAL A 127 12.91 4.10 -30.78
CA VAL A 127 11.62 4.61 -31.22
C VAL A 127 11.59 6.12 -30.93
N PRO A 128 11.29 6.99 -31.91
CA PRO A 128 11.21 8.42 -31.65
C PRO A 128 10.05 8.70 -30.68
N PRO A 129 10.21 9.63 -29.72
CA PRO A 129 9.12 10.00 -28.83
C PRO A 129 7.94 10.57 -29.64
N PRO A 130 6.68 10.30 -29.22
CA PRO A 130 5.51 10.84 -29.91
C PRO A 130 5.50 12.37 -29.84
N ASP A 131 4.98 13.03 -30.88
CA ASP A 131 5.02 14.50 -31.03
C ASP A 131 4.42 15.26 -29.82
N VAL A 132 3.49 14.64 -29.09
CA VAL A 132 2.84 15.23 -27.91
C VAL A 132 3.79 15.32 -26.71
N ALA A 133 4.83 14.50 -26.62
CA ALA A 133 5.91 14.66 -25.62
C ALA A 133 6.68 15.99 -25.78
N LEU A 134 6.53 16.67 -26.94
CA LEU A 134 7.03 18.03 -27.18
C LEU A 134 6.04 19.13 -26.77
N THR A 135 4.85 18.79 -26.25
CA THR A 135 3.84 19.75 -25.78
C THR A 135 4.15 20.15 -24.33
N PRO A 136 4.64 21.38 -24.08
CA PRO A 136 5.00 21.79 -22.72
C PRO A 136 3.75 21.95 -21.86
N LEU A 137 3.59 21.12 -20.83
CA LEU A 137 2.58 21.35 -19.79
C LEU A 137 2.90 22.71 -19.12
N PRO A 138 1.99 23.71 -19.12
CA PRO A 138 2.31 25.09 -18.75
C PRO A 138 2.57 25.33 -17.25
N SER A 139 2.62 24.25 -16.46
CA SER A 139 2.98 24.24 -15.04
C SER A 139 4.09 23.21 -14.72
N ALA A 140 4.77 22.70 -15.75
CA ALA A 140 5.88 21.76 -15.56
C ALA A 140 7.09 22.45 -14.92
N VAL A 141 7.65 21.82 -13.90
CA VAL A 141 8.96 22.16 -13.33
C VAL A 141 10.03 21.42 -14.16
N PRO A 142 11.09 22.09 -14.63
CA PRO A 142 12.16 21.42 -15.35
C PRO A 142 12.76 20.26 -14.53
N ALA A 143 12.95 19.11 -15.16
CA ALA A 143 13.58 17.97 -14.52
C ALA A 143 15.05 18.27 -14.20
N ARG A 144 15.56 17.63 -13.14
CA ARG A 144 16.98 17.67 -12.84
C ARG A 144 17.73 16.74 -13.79
N GLU A 145 18.98 17.07 -14.12
CA GLU A 145 19.83 16.20 -14.96
C GLU A 145 20.01 14.82 -14.33
N ASP A 146 20.14 14.76 -13.00
CA ASP A 146 20.26 13.53 -12.20
C ASP A 146 18.93 12.81 -11.92
N ALA A 147 17.79 13.33 -12.38
CA ALA A 147 16.49 12.68 -12.22
C ALA A 147 16.41 11.37 -13.04
N LEU A 148 16.06 10.26 -12.37
CA LEU A 148 16.09 8.91 -12.92
C LEU A 148 14.85 8.11 -12.51
N ILE A 149 14.29 7.33 -13.44
CA ILE A 149 13.31 6.26 -13.17
C ILE A 149 13.90 4.92 -13.58
N THR A 150 14.03 4.00 -12.62
CA THR A 150 14.56 2.63 -12.82
C THR A 150 13.44 1.60 -12.72
N PHE A 151 13.44 0.64 -13.64
CA PHE A 151 12.36 -0.33 -13.80
C PHE A 151 12.62 -1.55 -12.90
N ILE A 152 11.60 -2.02 -12.16
CA ILE A 152 11.72 -3.11 -11.17
C ILE A 152 11.14 -4.42 -11.72
N THR A 153 9.84 -4.41 -12.07
CA THR A 153 9.11 -5.58 -12.60
C THR A 153 7.83 -5.14 -13.28
N LEU A 154 7.31 -6.00 -14.16
CA LEU A 154 5.91 -5.98 -14.58
C LEU A 154 5.10 -6.98 -13.74
N ALA A 155 3.78 -6.78 -13.63
CA ALA A 155 2.86 -7.63 -12.86
C ALA A 155 1.41 -7.50 -13.37
N ALA A 156 0.60 -8.55 -13.21
CA ALA A 156 -0.81 -8.55 -13.63
C ALA A 156 -1.80 -8.02 -12.59
N ASP A 157 -1.49 -8.13 -11.29
CA ASP A 157 -2.36 -7.61 -10.22
C ASP A 157 -1.58 -7.10 -8.99
N LEU A 158 -2.31 -6.57 -8.00
CA LEU A 158 -1.79 -6.01 -6.75
C LEU A 158 -2.38 -6.73 -5.52
N ASP A 159 -1.54 -7.00 -4.52
CA ASP A 159 -2.00 -7.51 -3.23
C ASP A 159 -2.67 -6.41 -2.37
N ALA A 160 -3.21 -6.78 -1.20
CA ALA A 160 -3.84 -5.84 -0.26
C ALA A 160 -2.87 -4.76 0.31
N SER A 161 -1.57 -4.91 0.05
CA SER A 161 -0.43 -4.11 0.51
C SER A 161 0.22 -3.30 -0.63
N ASP A 162 -0.44 -3.20 -1.80
CA ASP A 162 0.07 -2.53 -3.01
C ASP A 162 1.37 -3.19 -3.58
N GLN A 163 1.60 -4.49 -3.34
CA GLN A 163 2.74 -5.27 -3.87
C GLN A 163 2.37 -6.03 -5.16
N PRO A 164 3.34 -6.32 -6.06
CA PRO A 164 3.05 -7.03 -7.31
C PRO A 164 2.64 -8.49 -7.09
N VAL A 165 1.57 -8.89 -7.76
CA VAL A 165 1.08 -10.27 -7.88
C VAL A 165 1.14 -10.70 -9.35
N ASP A 166 1.48 -11.97 -9.58
CA ASP A 166 1.70 -12.55 -10.90
C ASP A 166 2.68 -11.70 -11.75
N MET A 167 3.91 -11.62 -11.23
CA MET A 167 5.05 -10.97 -11.87
C MET A 167 5.54 -11.79 -13.07
N GLY A 168 5.74 -11.13 -14.21
CA GLY A 168 6.24 -11.77 -15.42
C GLY A 168 6.42 -10.80 -16.58
N THR A 169 6.76 -11.35 -17.74
CA THR A 169 6.78 -10.66 -19.05
C THR A 169 5.77 -11.27 -20.02
N GLU A 170 4.87 -12.12 -19.52
CA GLU A 170 3.87 -12.88 -20.26
C GLU A 170 2.55 -12.80 -19.47
N PHE A 171 1.47 -12.34 -20.12
CA PHE A 171 0.16 -12.15 -19.50
C PHE A 171 -0.96 -12.67 -20.42
N PRO A 172 -2.11 -13.13 -19.87
CA PRO A 172 -3.25 -13.57 -20.68
C PRO A 172 -3.94 -12.39 -21.39
N PRO A 173 -4.73 -12.63 -22.45
CA PRO A 173 -5.50 -11.58 -23.10
C PRO A 173 -6.69 -11.08 -22.27
N GLY A 174 -7.32 -9.98 -22.70
CA GLY A 174 -8.59 -9.47 -22.15
C GLY A 174 -8.46 -8.34 -21.12
N ASP A 175 -9.56 -8.11 -20.37
CA ASP A 175 -9.90 -6.85 -19.68
C ASP A 175 -9.14 -6.54 -18.36
N HIS A 176 -7.85 -6.85 -18.29
CA HIS A 176 -7.03 -6.69 -17.09
C HIS A 176 -6.14 -5.42 -17.12
N ARG A 177 -5.18 -5.28 -16.18
CA ARG A 177 -4.13 -4.25 -16.17
C ARG A 177 -2.77 -4.92 -16.22
N VAL A 178 -1.82 -4.32 -16.91
CA VAL A 178 -0.39 -4.58 -16.66
C VAL A 178 0.18 -3.42 -15.86
N TYR A 179 0.75 -3.72 -14.69
CA TYR A 179 1.39 -2.76 -13.80
C TYR A 179 2.90 -2.77 -14.00
N LEU A 180 3.51 -1.59 -14.15
CA LEU A 180 4.95 -1.39 -14.23
C LEU A 180 5.45 -0.77 -12.92
N PHE A 181 6.19 -1.55 -12.13
CA PHE A 181 6.81 -1.08 -10.89
C PHE A 181 8.15 -0.41 -11.19
N VAL A 182 8.38 0.76 -10.57
CA VAL A 182 9.59 1.55 -10.73
C VAL A 182 10.11 2.09 -9.40
N SER A 183 11.42 2.23 -9.28
CA SER A 183 12.07 3.13 -8.33
C SER A 183 12.44 4.44 -9.02
N TYR A 184 12.51 5.52 -8.25
CA TYR A 184 12.87 6.84 -8.77
C TYR A 184 13.78 7.57 -7.79
N GLU A 185 14.67 8.39 -8.33
CA GLU A 185 15.67 9.18 -7.60
C GLU A 185 15.84 10.56 -8.25
N SER A 186 16.18 11.57 -7.46
CA SER A 186 16.32 12.98 -7.88
C SER A 186 15.16 13.56 -8.71
N MET A 187 13.95 13.03 -8.54
CA MET A 187 12.73 13.62 -9.13
C MET A 187 12.35 14.91 -8.39
N ALA A 188 11.42 15.68 -8.96
CA ALA A 188 10.81 16.83 -8.29
C ALA A 188 9.31 16.89 -8.58
N ASN A 189 8.51 17.33 -7.62
CA ASN A 189 7.08 17.45 -7.83
C ASN A 189 6.78 18.59 -8.82
N GLY A 190 5.92 18.30 -9.80
CA GLY A 190 5.68 19.16 -10.96
C GLY A 190 6.53 18.82 -12.19
N VAL A 191 7.48 17.89 -12.14
CA VAL A 191 8.21 17.42 -13.34
C VAL A 191 7.25 16.69 -14.29
N ALA A 192 7.34 16.97 -15.59
CA ALA A 192 6.56 16.24 -16.60
C ALA A 192 7.16 14.84 -16.84
N TRP A 193 6.32 13.81 -16.80
CA TRP A 193 6.67 12.44 -17.17
C TRP A 193 5.60 11.87 -18.10
N THR A 194 6.02 10.98 -19.00
CA THR A 194 5.14 10.35 -19.99
C THR A 194 5.34 8.84 -19.99
N LEU A 195 4.24 8.10 -19.95
CA LEU A 195 4.19 6.68 -20.31
C LEU A 195 3.60 6.58 -21.72
N ALA A 196 4.37 6.11 -22.70
CA ALA A 196 3.89 5.79 -24.03
C ALA A 196 3.80 4.26 -24.21
N ILE A 197 2.75 3.80 -24.88
CA ILE A 197 2.44 2.38 -25.08
C ILE A 197 2.54 2.05 -26.56
N TYR A 198 3.28 0.99 -26.87
CA TYR A 198 3.38 0.43 -28.22
C TYR A 198 2.96 -1.04 -28.23
N ARG A 199 2.52 -1.52 -29.39
CA ARG A 199 2.31 -2.94 -29.71
C ARG A 199 2.95 -3.23 -31.06
N GLU A 200 3.88 -4.18 -31.11
CA GLU A 200 4.62 -4.58 -32.33
C GLU A 200 5.31 -3.40 -33.06
N GLY A 201 5.60 -2.32 -32.33
CA GLY A 201 6.16 -1.06 -32.85
C GLY A 201 5.13 -0.01 -33.29
N GLU A 202 3.84 -0.36 -33.36
CA GLU A 202 2.74 0.60 -33.55
C GLU A 202 2.43 1.32 -32.22
N PHE A 203 2.23 2.64 -32.28
CA PHE A 203 1.84 3.46 -31.12
C PHE A 203 0.34 3.29 -30.82
N LEU A 204 -0.01 2.96 -29.57
CA LEU A 204 -1.41 2.81 -29.14
C LEU A 204 -1.93 4.03 -28.39
N ASP A 205 -1.23 4.43 -27.33
CA ASP A 205 -1.72 5.40 -26.35
C ASP A 205 -0.56 6.03 -25.58
N GLU A 206 -0.80 7.18 -24.95
CA GLU A 206 0.14 7.83 -24.04
C GLU A 206 -0.56 8.45 -22.83
N THR A 207 0.18 8.61 -21.75
CA THR A 207 -0.25 9.36 -20.57
C THR A 207 0.89 10.24 -20.09
N THR A 208 0.80 11.53 -20.41
CA THR A 208 1.67 12.58 -19.85
C THR A 208 1.01 13.19 -18.61
N GLN A 209 1.75 13.21 -17.49
CA GLN A 209 1.28 13.78 -16.22
C GLN A 209 2.41 14.55 -15.52
N LEU A 210 2.04 15.29 -14.46
CA LEU A 210 3.01 15.89 -13.55
C LEU A 210 3.36 14.91 -12.43
N TRP A 211 4.60 14.95 -11.98
CA TRP A 211 5.12 14.13 -10.89
C TRP A 211 4.58 14.63 -9.54
N GLU A 212 4.04 13.72 -8.71
CA GLU A 212 3.52 14.08 -7.37
C GLU A 212 4.13 13.28 -6.21
N TRP A 213 4.93 12.25 -6.48
CA TRP A 213 5.34 11.24 -5.48
C TRP A 213 6.50 11.66 -4.57
N GLY A 214 7.24 12.72 -4.90
CA GLY A 214 8.41 13.20 -4.15
C GLY A 214 9.73 12.95 -4.88
N GLU A 215 10.85 13.16 -4.18
CA GLU A 215 12.19 13.18 -4.79
C GLU A 215 12.78 11.78 -5.03
N GLN A 216 12.51 10.83 -4.12
CA GLN A 216 13.00 9.46 -4.20
C GLN A 216 12.00 8.44 -3.61
N GLY A 217 11.97 7.22 -4.12
CA GLY A 217 11.13 6.15 -3.61
C GLY A 217 10.80 5.05 -4.62
N GLN A 218 9.65 4.40 -4.42
CA GLN A 218 9.07 3.43 -5.34
C GLN A 218 7.60 3.77 -5.63
N THR A 219 7.14 3.45 -6.83
CA THR A 219 5.74 3.61 -7.27
C THR A 219 5.44 2.58 -8.37
N TYR A 220 4.20 2.53 -8.85
CA TYR A 220 3.84 1.82 -10.07
C TYR A 220 3.07 2.73 -11.02
N PHE A 221 3.21 2.45 -12.31
CA PHE A 221 2.30 2.87 -13.36
C PHE A 221 1.46 1.67 -13.79
N TYR A 222 0.41 1.89 -14.57
CA TYR A 222 -0.33 0.80 -15.21
C TYR A 222 -0.88 1.26 -16.56
N TYR A 223 -1.08 0.29 -17.45
CA TYR A 223 -1.91 0.46 -18.63
C TYR A 223 -3.16 -0.44 -18.53
N LYS A 224 -4.22 -0.03 -19.21
CA LYS A 224 -5.38 -0.86 -19.52
C LYS A 224 -5.99 -0.35 -20.84
N PRO A 225 -5.86 -1.11 -21.95
CA PRO A 225 -6.53 -0.76 -23.20
C PRO A 225 -8.06 -0.79 -23.03
N PRO A 226 -8.82 0.10 -23.70
CA PRO A 226 -10.28 0.19 -23.51
C PRO A 226 -11.07 -1.07 -23.91
N GLU A 227 -10.57 -1.85 -24.86
CA GLU A 227 -11.22 -3.06 -25.39
C GLU A 227 -10.62 -4.36 -24.82
N GLY A 228 -9.68 -4.25 -23.87
CA GLY A 228 -8.89 -5.37 -23.36
C GLY A 228 -7.60 -5.60 -24.16
N TYR A 229 -6.72 -6.45 -23.63
CA TYR A 229 -5.44 -6.76 -24.26
C TYR A 229 -5.63 -7.80 -25.38
N GLU A 230 -5.36 -7.39 -26.63
CA GLU A 230 -5.19 -8.32 -27.75
C GLU A 230 -3.83 -9.02 -27.68
N PRO A 231 -3.66 -10.27 -28.17
CA PRO A 231 -2.36 -10.93 -28.27
C PRO A 231 -1.30 -10.13 -29.04
N GLY A 232 -0.02 -10.34 -28.71
CA GLY A 232 1.11 -9.68 -29.36
C GLY A 232 2.17 -9.16 -28.39
N ALA A 233 3.26 -8.59 -28.92
CA ALA A 233 4.32 -7.97 -28.12
C ALA A 233 4.02 -6.49 -27.85
N TYR A 234 4.10 -6.07 -26.58
CA TYR A 234 3.85 -4.71 -26.12
C TYR A 234 5.07 -4.09 -25.47
N GLU A 235 5.20 -2.76 -25.56
CA GLU A 235 6.27 -1.99 -24.94
C GLU A 235 5.72 -0.81 -24.14
N MET A 236 6.18 -0.65 -22.89
CA MET A 236 5.98 0.55 -22.07
C MET A 236 7.25 1.40 -22.07
N HIS A 237 7.21 2.55 -22.74
CA HIS A 237 8.30 3.51 -22.78
C HIS A 237 8.03 4.61 -21.75
N VAL A 238 8.94 4.82 -20.79
CA VAL A 238 8.81 5.88 -19.78
C VAL A 238 9.80 6.99 -20.07
N PHE A 239 9.31 8.23 -20.15
CA PHE A 239 10.10 9.43 -20.37
C PHE A 239 9.98 10.38 -19.17
N ILE A 240 11.08 11.08 -18.85
CA ILE A 240 11.06 12.33 -18.09
C ILE A 240 11.23 13.45 -19.10
N GLU A 241 10.23 14.30 -19.28
CA GLU A 241 10.18 15.27 -20.38
C GLU A 241 10.40 14.55 -21.74
N THR A 242 11.50 14.81 -22.43
CA THR A 242 11.90 14.13 -23.69
C THR A 242 12.94 13.02 -23.48
N ARG A 243 13.37 12.75 -22.24
CA ARG A 243 14.45 11.80 -21.90
C ARG A 243 13.88 10.41 -21.58
N LEU A 244 14.02 9.48 -22.51
CA LEU A 244 13.70 8.07 -22.31
C LEU A 244 14.49 7.51 -21.12
N GLN A 245 13.79 6.93 -20.16
CA GLN A 245 14.34 6.31 -18.94
C GLN A 245 14.55 4.81 -19.12
N GLY A 246 13.66 4.17 -19.87
CA GLY A 246 13.70 2.74 -20.14
C GLY A 246 12.48 2.27 -20.93
N VAL A 247 12.54 1.00 -21.33
CA VAL A 247 11.47 0.29 -22.04
C VAL A 247 11.19 -1.02 -21.31
N ALA A 248 9.93 -1.26 -20.95
CA ALA A 248 9.49 -2.56 -20.41
C ALA A 248 8.77 -3.32 -21.53
N GLN A 249 9.25 -4.51 -21.88
CA GLN A 249 8.63 -5.38 -22.89
C GLN A 249 7.82 -6.49 -22.19
N PHE A 250 6.64 -6.78 -22.72
CA PHE A 250 5.85 -7.96 -22.35
C PHE A 250 5.08 -8.51 -23.56
N VAL A 251 4.65 -9.76 -23.46
CA VAL A 251 3.84 -10.44 -24.45
C VAL A 251 2.47 -10.72 -23.86
N ILE A 252 1.42 -10.40 -24.61
CA ILE A 252 0.09 -10.95 -24.37
C ILE A 252 0.00 -12.26 -25.14
N THR A 253 -0.21 -13.36 -24.43
CA THR A 253 -0.31 -14.69 -25.04
C THR A 253 -1.59 -14.80 -25.87
N GLU A 254 -1.59 -15.69 -26.87
CA GLU A 254 -2.85 -16.08 -27.52
C GLU A 254 -3.81 -16.72 -26.51
N GLU A 255 -5.12 -16.57 -26.75
CA GLU A 255 -6.14 -17.24 -25.93
C GLU A 255 -6.10 -18.74 -26.23
N VAL A 256 -5.68 -19.54 -25.24
CA VAL A 256 -5.67 -21.01 -25.37
C VAL A 256 -7.12 -21.51 -25.33
N SER A 257 -7.72 -21.67 -26.50
CA SER A 257 -9.05 -22.28 -26.66
C SER A 257 -8.99 -23.78 -26.33
N GLU A 258 -9.48 -24.15 -25.15
CA GLU A 258 -9.60 -25.54 -24.65
C GLU A 258 -11.00 -26.14 -24.95
#